data_AF-A0AA97EMU8-F1
#
_entry.id   AF-A0AA97EMU8-F1
#
_cell.length_a   1.000
_cell.length_b   1.000
_cell.length_c   1.000
_cell.angle_alpha   90.00
_cell.angle_beta   90.00
_cell.angle_gamma   90.00
#
_symmetry.space_group_name_H-M   'P 1'
#
loop_
_entity.id
_entity.type
_entity.pdbx_description
1 polymer ?
#
loop_
_entity_poly.entity_id
_entity_poly.type
_entity_poly.pdbx_seq_one_letter_code
_entity_poly.pdbx_strand_id
1 'polypeptide(L)'
;MKLLIPLFCALSLIFQTSAQEQKTPSPILFIYDASGSMWGQLDGKTKKEIASEVLATSVSNLPANQNIGLMAYGHRKKGDCNDIEFLVDLKNASKSNITNAVSKMNALGKTPLARSASLALNSLKDSKTKATIILITDGIESCNGNICDVVSKAKTDGIDFKLHIVGFGLKENETEQLRCATDAGGGNYYDAANAIALSEGLTEATSLSIDKPEGNFSVYATKNGKPVDAWIKASKAGTKKVVDGSRIYRDSGWVYLPPGKYDIVINPLEGTDIPGTSITIEMKEGDIKHENISFDGGTLEVITTNNGEGWDALVKMKDMASGKVAAQTRTYGGTKTMEVPAGNYKITFQALALKGSNTYFEVDDVEIKSNTPTPINHDFESGTAAIGVQTKSGELIDASVNFKDVKTGKRVTGGRTYTAASSNPRSFLLNPGTYEVKIVTLGIHKGNSSTLTIQVKKGETTTKIIRY
;
A
#
# COMPACT_ATOMS: atom_id res chain seq x y z
N MET A 1 54.71 -35.98 -48.95
CA MET A 1 53.57 -36.28 -48.04
C MET A 1 54.07 -36.14 -46.61
N LYS A 2 53.89 -34.98 -45.96
CA LYS A 2 54.25 -34.77 -44.55
C LYS A 2 52.96 -34.36 -43.83
N LEU A 3 52.55 -35.20 -42.89
CA LEU A 3 51.32 -35.12 -42.10
C LEU A 3 51.28 -33.84 -41.25
N LEU A 4 50.14 -33.15 -41.28
CA LEU A 4 49.73 -32.12 -40.33
C LEU A 4 49.18 -32.79 -39.06
N ILE A 5 49.69 -32.42 -37.89
CA ILE A 5 49.15 -32.78 -36.58
C ILE A 5 48.22 -31.64 -36.13
N PRO A 6 46.93 -31.89 -35.82
CA PRO A 6 46.07 -30.86 -35.26
C PRO A 6 46.28 -30.78 -33.75
N LEU A 7 46.55 -29.56 -33.27
CA LEU A 7 46.66 -29.20 -31.87
C LEU A 7 45.24 -29.14 -31.26
N PHE A 8 44.89 -30.13 -30.44
CA PHE A 8 43.60 -30.19 -29.75
C PHE A 8 43.68 -29.35 -28.45
N CYS A 9 43.22 -28.09 -28.50
CA CYS A 9 43.04 -27.27 -27.30
C CYS A 9 41.83 -27.80 -26.51
N ALA A 10 42.10 -28.55 -25.44
CA ALA A 10 41.09 -28.94 -24.46
C ALA A 10 40.68 -27.71 -23.63
N LEU A 11 39.51 -27.14 -23.95
CA LEU A 11 38.90 -26.06 -23.19
C LEU A 11 38.23 -26.65 -21.93
N SER A 12 38.93 -26.57 -20.80
CA SER A 12 38.39 -26.99 -19.49
C SER A 12 37.30 -26.02 -19.05
N LEU A 13 36.02 -26.40 -19.17
CA LEU A 13 34.92 -25.70 -18.50
C LEU A 13 35.08 -25.86 -16.98
N ILE A 14 35.52 -24.80 -16.32
CA ILE A 14 35.43 -24.67 -14.87
C ILE A 14 33.96 -24.39 -14.56
N PHE A 15 33.21 -25.43 -14.18
CA PHE A 15 31.92 -25.24 -13.51
C PHE A 15 32.20 -24.60 -12.15
N GLN A 16 32.08 -23.27 -12.10
CA GLN A 16 31.94 -22.58 -10.83
C GLN A 16 30.57 -22.94 -10.27
N THR A 17 30.52 -23.96 -9.43
CA THR A 17 29.40 -24.14 -8.51
C THR A 17 29.41 -22.93 -7.58
N SER A 18 28.55 -21.95 -7.85
CA SER A 18 28.16 -20.97 -6.83
C SER A 18 27.59 -21.76 -5.66
N ALA A 19 28.38 -21.90 -4.59
CA ALA A 19 27.84 -22.30 -3.31
C ALA A 19 26.84 -21.21 -2.91
N GLN A 20 25.56 -21.55 -2.96
CA GLN A 20 24.49 -20.69 -2.47
C GLN A 20 24.75 -20.50 -0.98
N GLU A 21 25.15 -19.30 -0.58
CA GLU A 21 25.45 -18.97 0.82
C GLU A 21 24.13 -19.07 1.60
N GLN A 22 23.92 -20.21 2.27
CA GLN A 22 22.67 -20.49 2.97
C GLN A 22 22.57 -19.54 4.16
N LYS A 23 21.74 -18.51 4.02
CA LYS A 23 21.52 -17.48 5.04
C LYS A 23 21.20 -18.14 6.38
N THR A 24 22.06 -17.95 7.37
CA THR A 24 21.87 -18.51 8.71
C THR A 24 20.63 -17.87 9.35
N PRO A 25 19.62 -18.66 9.77
CA PRO A 25 18.48 -18.14 10.49
C PRO A 25 18.89 -17.44 11.79
N SER A 26 18.08 -16.50 12.25
CA SER A 26 18.19 -15.90 13.57
C SER A 26 18.11 -16.99 14.64
N PRO A 27 18.89 -16.87 15.73
CA PRO A 27 18.92 -17.89 16.77
C PRO A 27 17.59 -18.04 17.51
N ILE A 28 17.35 -19.24 18.06
CA ILE A 28 16.25 -19.54 18.97
C ILE A 28 16.79 -19.67 20.40
N LEU A 29 16.34 -18.84 21.33
CA LEU A 29 16.65 -18.97 22.76
C LEU A 29 15.49 -19.68 23.48
N PHE A 30 15.74 -20.90 23.97
CA PHE A 30 14.81 -21.58 24.85
C PHE A 30 14.98 -21.09 26.28
N ILE A 31 13.86 -20.80 26.96
CA ILE A 31 13.81 -20.58 28.41
C ILE A 31 13.02 -21.74 29.00
N TYR A 32 13.66 -22.53 29.85
CA TYR A 32 13.10 -23.75 30.40
C TYR A 32 12.77 -23.60 31.89
N ASP A 33 11.52 -23.90 32.24
CA ASP A 33 11.06 -24.02 33.62
C ASP A 33 11.57 -25.30 34.28
N ALA A 34 12.41 -25.13 35.30
CA ALA A 34 12.79 -26.19 36.23
C ALA A 34 12.45 -25.80 37.68
N SER A 35 11.34 -25.12 37.88
CA SER A 35 10.77 -24.86 39.20
C SER A 35 10.19 -26.12 39.81
N GLY A 36 9.96 -26.10 41.12
CA GLY A 36 9.48 -27.28 41.85
C GLY A 36 8.14 -27.84 41.38
N SER A 37 7.27 -27.05 40.72
CA SER A 37 5.98 -27.53 40.18
C SER A 37 6.16 -28.58 39.08
N MET A 38 7.29 -28.57 38.39
CA MET A 38 7.63 -29.55 37.34
C MET A 38 7.78 -30.99 37.85
N TRP A 39 7.79 -31.22 39.18
CA TRP A 39 7.66 -32.55 39.78
C TRP A 39 6.23 -33.11 39.75
N GLY A 40 5.23 -32.29 39.45
CA GLY A 40 3.85 -32.73 39.29
C GLY A 40 3.76 -33.86 38.26
N GLN A 41 2.84 -34.80 38.49
CA GLN A 41 2.65 -35.92 37.57
C GLN A 41 1.61 -35.58 36.50
N LEU A 42 1.88 -36.07 35.30
CA LEU A 42 0.98 -36.04 34.15
C LEU A 42 1.20 -37.34 33.37
N ASP A 43 0.12 -38.07 33.09
CA ASP A 43 0.16 -39.34 32.35
C ASP A 43 1.20 -40.36 32.88
N GLY A 44 1.36 -40.43 34.21
CA GLY A 44 2.26 -41.37 34.87
C GLY A 44 3.75 -41.02 34.83
N LYS A 45 4.14 -39.90 34.21
CA LYS A 45 5.49 -39.32 34.26
C LYS A 45 5.47 -37.98 34.99
N THR A 46 6.64 -37.48 35.40
CA THR A 46 6.75 -36.10 35.88
C THR A 46 6.66 -35.12 34.71
N LYS A 47 6.11 -33.93 34.93
CA LYS A 47 6.08 -32.86 33.93
C LYS A 47 7.50 -32.53 33.42
N LYS A 48 8.48 -32.53 34.32
CA LYS A 48 9.91 -32.41 33.99
C LYS A 48 10.36 -33.42 32.95
N GLU A 49 10.09 -34.71 33.16
CA GLU A 49 10.51 -35.77 32.23
C GLU A 49 9.87 -35.56 30.85
N ILE A 50 8.57 -35.27 30.81
CA ILE A 50 7.85 -35.02 29.56
C ILE A 50 8.44 -33.81 28.83
N ALA A 51 8.56 -32.66 29.52
CA ALA A 51 9.06 -31.45 28.90
C ALA A 51 10.52 -31.57 28.43
N SER A 52 11.33 -32.35 29.16
CA SER A 52 12.71 -32.64 28.77
C SER A 52 12.79 -33.50 27.50
N GLU A 53 12.00 -34.58 27.42
CA GLU A 53 11.93 -35.47 26.26
C GLU A 53 11.44 -34.73 25.01
N VAL A 54 10.38 -33.93 25.15
CA VAL A 54 9.80 -33.16 24.03
C VAL A 54 10.78 -32.08 23.56
N LEU A 55 11.34 -31.27 24.47
CA LEU A 55 12.30 -30.23 24.09
C LEU A 55 13.53 -30.84 23.39
N ALA A 56 14.05 -31.96 23.88
CA ALA A 56 15.17 -32.64 23.25
C ALA A 56 14.84 -33.11 21.82
N THR A 57 13.63 -33.62 21.61
CA THR A 57 13.13 -34.04 20.29
C THR A 57 12.97 -32.84 19.36
N SER A 58 12.32 -31.76 19.82
CA SER A 58 12.14 -30.53 19.03
C SER A 58 13.48 -29.94 18.61
N VAL A 59 14.45 -29.83 19.52
CA VAL A 59 15.80 -29.33 19.22
C VAL A 59 16.53 -30.20 18.19
N SER A 60 16.36 -31.52 18.28
CA SER A 60 16.98 -32.46 17.34
C SER A 60 16.44 -32.26 15.92
N ASN A 61 15.14 -31.98 15.79
CA ASN A 61 14.43 -31.81 14.53
C ASN A 61 14.69 -30.45 13.82
N LEU A 62 15.31 -29.48 14.49
CA LEU A 62 15.64 -28.20 13.87
C LEU A 62 16.63 -28.37 12.69
N PRO A 63 16.71 -27.43 11.74
CA PRO A 63 17.75 -27.43 10.71
C PRO A 63 19.17 -27.42 11.31
N ALA A 64 20.16 -27.98 10.60
CA ALA A 64 21.54 -28.06 11.09
C ALA A 64 22.21 -26.68 11.25
N ASN A 65 21.78 -25.69 10.46
CA ASN A 65 22.26 -24.31 10.51
C ASN A 65 21.48 -23.42 11.52
N GLN A 66 20.54 -23.98 12.28
CA GLN A 66 19.78 -23.23 13.29
C GLN A 66 20.61 -23.05 14.57
N ASN A 67 21.00 -21.82 14.87
CA ASN A 67 21.63 -21.48 16.15
C ASN A 67 20.59 -21.51 17.28
N ILE A 68 20.96 -22.05 18.44
CA ILE A 68 20.04 -22.29 19.57
C ILE A 68 20.69 -21.99 20.92
N GLY A 69 19.96 -21.45 21.88
CA GLY A 69 20.47 -21.27 23.25
C GLY A 69 19.52 -21.86 24.26
N LEU A 70 20.02 -22.06 25.48
CA LEU A 70 19.23 -22.56 26.60
C LEU A 70 19.51 -21.72 27.84
N MET A 71 18.46 -21.08 28.34
CA MET A 71 18.36 -20.54 29.68
C MET A 71 17.43 -21.44 30.50
N ALA A 72 17.72 -21.62 31.78
CA ALA A 72 16.80 -22.26 32.71
C ALA A 72 16.71 -21.50 34.03
N TYR A 73 15.57 -21.63 34.70
CA TYR A 73 15.37 -21.12 36.05
C TYR A 73 14.90 -22.19 37.03
N GLY A 74 15.21 -21.98 38.31
CA GLY A 74 14.79 -22.86 39.40
C GLY A 74 15.54 -24.19 39.50
N HIS A 75 16.61 -24.39 38.73
CA HIS A 75 17.19 -25.71 38.58
C HIS A 75 18.27 -26.12 39.62
N ARG A 76 18.71 -25.21 40.49
CA ARG A 76 19.84 -25.42 41.43
C ARG A 76 19.46 -25.18 42.89
N LYS A 77 18.67 -24.15 43.18
CA LYS A 77 18.44 -23.66 44.55
C LYS A 77 16.96 -23.52 44.87
N LYS A 78 16.53 -24.25 45.90
CA LYS A 78 15.16 -24.17 46.42
C LYS A 78 14.88 -22.76 46.98
N GLY A 79 13.80 -22.14 46.53
CA GLY A 79 13.33 -20.85 47.05
C GLY A 79 14.07 -19.60 46.52
N ASP A 80 15.09 -19.75 45.67
CA ASP A 80 15.89 -18.61 45.19
C ASP A 80 15.32 -18.03 43.88
N CYS A 81 14.82 -16.79 43.93
CA CYS A 81 14.33 -16.06 42.77
C CYS A 81 15.43 -15.55 41.83
N ASN A 82 16.71 -15.68 42.22
CA ASN A 82 17.86 -15.37 41.38
C ASN A 82 18.43 -16.62 40.69
N ASP A 83 17.83 -17.79 40.89
CA ASP A 83 18.31 -19.03 40.29
C ASP A 83 17.95 -19.11 38.81
N ILE A 84 18.70 -18.38 38.00
CA ILE A 84 18.58 -18.30 36.55
C ILE A 84 19.97 -18.48 35.96
N GLU A 85 20.11 -19.27 34.91
CA GLU A 85 21.39 -19.55 34.26
C GLU A 85 21.23 -19.73 32.76
N PHE A 86 22.16 -19.17 32.00
CA PHE A 86 22.40 -19.57 30.62
C PHE A 86 23.24 -20.84 30.63
N LEU A 87 22.62 -21.98 30.35
CA LEU A 87 23.29 -23.28 30.26
C LEU A 87 24.00 -23.45 28.92
N VAL A 88 23.43 -22.86 27.87
CA VAL A 88 24.01 -22.81 26.53
C VAL A 88 23.83 -21.41 25.97
N ASP A 89 24.96 -20.72 25.72
CA ASP A 89 24.98 -19.42 25.03
C ASP A 89 24.61 -19.60 23.55
N LEU A 90 23.92 -18.60 22.99
CA LEU A 90 23.54 -18.49 21.58
C LEU A 90 24.75 -18.60 20.63
N LYS A 91 25.97 -18.23 21.08
CA LYS A 91 27.19 -18.25 20.25
C LYS A 91 27.89 -19.61 20.15
N ASN A 92 27.74 -20.49 21.14
CA ASN A 92 28.49 -21.75 21.27
C ASN A 92 27.56 -22.98 21.25
N ALA A 93 26.48 -22.86 20.47
CA ALA A 93 25.35 -23.75 20.49
C ALA A 93 25.60 -25.06 19.75
N SER A 94 25.48 -26.19 20.47
CA SER A 94 25.27 -27.49 19.84
C SER A 94 23.96 -28.07 20.34
N LYS A 95 23.19 -28.71 19.44
CA LYS A 95 22.01 -29.50 19.80
C LYS A 95 22.29 -30.48 20.93
N SER A 96 23.46 -31.14 20.90
CA SER A 96 23.89 -32.07 21.93
C SER A 96 24.08 -31.41 23.31
N ASN A 97 24.50 -30.14 23.35
CA ASN A 97 24.71 -29.43 24.61
C ASN A 97 23.37 -29.11 25.27
N ILE A 98 22.38 -28.70 24.48
CA ILE A 98 21.03 -28.44 24.99
C ILE A 98 20.38 -29.74 25.48
N THR A 99 20.38 -30.81 24.68
CA THR A 99 19.76 -32.08 25.08
C THR A 99 20.39 -32.64 26.37
N ASN A 100 21.72 -32.57 26.49
CA ASN A 100 22.45 -33.00 27.69
C ASN A 100 22.18 -32.11 28.92
N ALA A 101 22.03 -30.79 28.73
CA ALA A 101 21.77 -29.85 29.81
C ALA A 101 20.35 -30.06 30.39
N VAL A 102 19.36 -30.23 29.52
CA VAL A 102 17.97 -30.46 29.91
C VAL A 102 17.80 -31.80 30.63
N SER A 103 18.41 -32.88 30.13
CA SER A 103 18.27 -34.22 30.72
C SER A 103 18.86 -34.35 32.14
N LYS A 104 19.89 -33.53 32.47
CA LYS A 104 20.57 -33.55 33.78
C LYS A 104 19.98 -32.56 34.78
N MET A 105 19.07 -31.71 34.34
CA MET A 105 18.51 -30.65 35.16
C MET A 105 17.65 -31.22 36.29
N ASN A 106 17.54 -30.53 37.42
CA ASN A 106 16.62 -30.89 38.50
C ASN A 106 15.60 -29.79 38.72
N ALA A 107 14.37 -30.14 39.11
CA ALA A 107 13.30 -29.18 39.34
C ALA A 107 13.24 -28.79 40.83
N LEU A 108 13.72 -27.63 41.26
CA LEU A 108 13.91 -27.35 42.71
C LEU A 108 13.38 -26.00 43.19
N GLY A 109 13.42 -24.99 42.33
CA GLY A 109 13.35 -23.58 42.70
C GLY A 109 11.99 -22.92 42.44
N LYS A 110 12.02 -21.59 42.40
CA LYS A 110 10.87 -20.72 42.10
C LYS A 110 10.74 -20.46 40.60
N THR A 111 9.71 -19.72 40.21
CA THR A 111 9.35 -19.39 38.82
C THR A 111 9.53 -17.89 38.55
N PRO A 112 10.79 -17.38 38.41
CA PRO A 112 11.08 -15.96 38.18
C PRO A 112 10.95 -15.57 36.69
N LEU A 113 9.73 -15.59 36.16
CA LEU A 113 9.46 -15.38 34.72
C LEU A 113 9.95 -14.02 34.21
N ALA A 114 9.56 -12.93 34.88
CA ALA A 114 9.90 -11.57 34.48
C ALA A 114 11.41 -11.33 34.50
N ARG A 115 12.09 -11.88 35.52
CA ARG A 115 13.55 -11.75 35.64
C ARG A 115 14.28 -12.57 34.58
N SER A 116 13.80 -13.77 34.28
CA SER A 116 14.36 -14.62 33.23
C SER A 116 14.22 -13.97 31.85
N ALA A 117 13.02 -13.46 31.54
CA ALA A 117 12.79 -12.68 30.32
C ALA A 117 13.69 -11.44 30.26
N SER A 118 13.83 -10.69 31.35
CA SER A 118 14.71 -9.52 31.41
C SER A 118 16.17 -9.86 31.11
N LEU A 119 16.71 -10.93 31.71
CA LEU A 119 18.08 -11.39 31.45
C LEU A 119 18.27 -11.85 29.99
N ALA A 120 17.29 -12.58 29.44
CA ALA A 120 17.31 -13.00 28.05
C ALA A 120 17.34 -11.79 27.10
N LEU A 121 16.44 -10.84 27.31
CA LEU A 121 16.29 -9.63 26.49
C LEU A 121 17.51 -8.71 26.59
N ASN A 122 18.09 -8.54 27.78
CA ASN A 122 19.32 -7.78 27.96
C ASN A 122 20.50 -8.43 27.23
N SER A 123 20.62 -9.77 27.27
CA SER A 123 21.65 -10.49 26.50
C SER A 123 21.52 -10.26 24.99
N LEU A 124 20.29 -10.26 24.46
CA LEU A 124 20.02 -9.93 23.05
C LEU A 124 20.40 -8.47 22.73
N LYS A 125 20.05 -7.53 23.60
CA LYS A 125 20.39 -6.12 23.48
C LYS A 125 21.91 -5.90 23.46
N ASP A 126 22.61 -6.47 24.42
CA ASP A 126 24.07 -6.30 24.59
C ASP A 126 24.84 -6.92 23.42
N SER A 127 24.36 -8.06 22.92
CA SER A 127 24.93 -8.72 21.75
C SER A 127 24.47 -8.15 20.40
N LYS A 128 23.48 -7.24 20.40
CA LYS A 128 22.78 -6.73 19.20
C LYS A 128 22.27 -7.86 18.30
N THR A 129 21.80 -8.94 18.92
CA THR A 129 21.32 -10.14 18.24
C THR A 129 19.80 -10.15 18.22
N LYS A 130 19.21 -10.29 17.03
CA LYS A 130 17.79 -10.62 16.93
C LYS A 130 17.54 -12.11 17.17
N ALA A 131 16.47 -12.48 17.86
CA ALA A 131 16.20 -13.88 18.19
C ALA A 131 14.72 -14.20 18.37
N THR A 132 14.37 -15.47 18.20
CA THR A 132 13.10 -16.02 18.70
C THR A 132 13.32 -16.55 20.10
N ILE A 133 12.51 -16.13 21.07
CA ILE A 133 12.51 -16.66 22.43
C ILE A 133 11.31 -17.61 22.56
N ILE A 134 11.56 -18.83 23.06
CA ILE A 134 10.53 -19.82 23.34
C ILE A 134 10.61 -20.17 24.82
N LEU A 135 9.63 -19.72 25.61
CA LEU A 135 9.51 -20.03 27.03
C LEU A 135 8.60 -21.24 27.23
N ILE A 136 9.09 -22.25 27.94
CA ILE A 136 8.32 -23.43 28.35
C ILE A 136 8.12 -23.32 29.86
N THR A 137 6.87 -23.21 30.31
CA THR A 137 6.54 -22.99 31.73
C THR A 137 5.32 -23.79 32.16
N ASP A 138 5.35 -24.36 33.36
CA ASP A 138 4.20 -25.04 33.98
C ASP A 138 3.56 -24.23 35.12
N GLY A 139 4.10 -23.04 35.37
CA GLY A 139 3.71 -22.16 36.47
C GLY A 139 3.55 -20.70 36.05
N ILE A 140 2.93 -19.95 36.96
CA ILE A 140 2.89 -18.49 36.93
C ILE A 140 4.04 -17.90 37.74
N GLU A 141 4.26 -16.61 37.57
CA GLU A 141 5.27 -15.85 38.31
C GLU A 141 5.12 -16.03 39.82
N SER A 142 6.22 -16.42 40.50
CA SER A 142 6.24 -16.61 41.96
C SER A 142 7.33 -15.80 42.67
N CYS A 143 7.92 -14.83 41.97
CA CYS A 143 8.99 -13.95 42.44
C CYS A 143 8.68 -12.46 42.30
N ASN A 144 7.39 -12.09 42.37
CA ASN A 144 6.90 -10.72 42.35
C ASN A 144 7.26 -9.92 41.09
N GLY A 145 7.35 -10.59 39.94
CA GLY A 145 7.61 -9.99 38.64
C GLY A 145 6.35 -9.71 37.80
N ASN A 146 6.53 -8.98 36.69
CA ASN A 146 5.55 -8.94 35.62
C ASN A 146 6.21 -9.13 34.25
N ILE A 147 6.05 -10.31 33.65
CA ILE A 147 6.66 -10.62 32.36
C ILE A 147 6.08 -9.77 31.22
N CYS A 148 4.79 -9.41 31.26
CA CYS A 148 4.20 -8.58 30.22
C CYS A 148 4.82 -7.17 30.20
N ASP A 149 5.05 -6.58 31.38
CA ASP A 149 5.69 -5.26 31.50
C ASP A 149 7.13 -5.30 30.98
N VAL A 150 7.88 -6.35 31.32
CA VAL A 150 9.26 -6.54 30.85
C VAL A 150 9.32 -6.65 29.32
N VAL A 151 8.44 -7.45 28.72
CA VAL A 151 8.41 -7.68 27.28
C VAL A 151 7.95 -6.43 26.52
N SER A 152 6.91 -5.75 27.01
CA SER A 152 6.41 -4.49 26.44
C SER A 152 7.48 -3.41 26.47
N LYS A 153 8.22 -3.31 27.59
CA LYS A 153 9.34 -2.37 27.71
C LYS A 153 10.46 -2.71 26.73
N ALA A 154 10.84 -3.98 26.60
CA ALA A 154 11.90 -4.40 25.69
C ALA A 154 11.61 -4.07 24.22
N LYS A 155 10.34 -4.20 23.78
CA LYS A 155 9.91 -3.75 22.45
C LYS A 155 10.02 -2.25 22.27
N THR A 156 9.59 -1.49 23.29
CA THR A 156 9.71 -0.03 23.29
C THR A 156 11.18 0.42 23.25
N ASP A 157 12.06 -0.33 23.90
CA ASP A 157 13.52 -0.11 23.90
C ASP A 157 14.18 -0.56 22.58
N GLY A 158 13.41 -1.05 21.60
CA GLY A 158 13.89 -1.39 20.25
C GLY A 158 14.63 -2.73 20.14
N ILE A 159 14.41 -3.65 21.08
CA ILE A 159 15.04 -4.98 21.03
C ILE A 159 14.27 -5.86 20.02
N ASP A 160 14.99 -6.40 19.03
CA ASP A 160 14.42 -7.23 17.97
C ASP A 160 14.30 -8.70 18.40
N PHE A 161 13.15 -9.06 18.95
CA PHE A 161 12.86 -10.45 19.30
C PHE A 161 11.42 -10.83 18.99
N LYS A 162 11.14 -12.13 19.01
CA LYS A 162 9.78 -12.68 19.07
C LYS A 162 9.64 -13.53 20.31
N LEU A 163 8.52 -13.48 21.02
CA LEU A 163 8.32 -14.31 22.21
C LEU A 163 7.14 -15.26 22.01
N HIS A 164 7.43 -16.55 22.02
CA HIS A 164 6.43 -17.61 22.14
C HIS A 164 6.47 -18.18 23.55
N ILE A 165 5.31 -18.56 24.09
CA ILE A 165 5.21 -19.22 25.39
C ILE A 165 4.39 -20.50 25.20
N VAL A 166 4.92 -21.63 25.65
CA VAL A 166 4.21 -22.90 25.73
C VAL A 166 3.91 -23.20 27.20
N GLY A 167 2.65 -23.03 27.59
CA GLY A 167 2.18 -23.25 28.95
C GLY A 167 1.81 -24.72 29.15
N PHE A 168 2.53 -25.43 30.02
CA PHE A 168 2.43 -26.87 30.18
C PHE A 168 1.63 -27.30 31.41
N GLY A 169 0.38 -27.74 31.20
CA GLY A 169 -0.52 -28.17 32.27
C GLY A 169 -0.89 -27.03 33.22
N LEU A 170 -1.09 -25.83 32.68
CA LEU A 170 -1.61 -24.64 33.36
C LEU A 170 -3.14 -24.59 33.27
N LYS A 171 -3.79 -23.91 34.20
CA LYS A 171 -5.23 -23.65 34.15
C LYS A 171 -5.53 -22.38 33.37
N GLU A 172 -6.65 -22.33 32.66
CA GLU A 172 -7.02 -21.22 31.77
C GLU A 172 -7.00 -19.85 32.47
N ASN A 173 -7.46 -19.78 33.71
CA ASN A 173 -7.51 -18.56 34.52
C ASN A 173 -6.13 -18.07 35.03
N GLU A 174 -5.06 -18.78 34.74
CA GLU A 174 -3.68 -18.46 35.16
C GLU A 174 -2.80 -17.99 33.98
N THR A 175 -3.38 -17.81 32.78
CA THR A 175 -2.62 -17.57 31.53
C THR A 175 -2.59 -16.13 31.04
N GLU A 176 -3.37 -15.23 31.65
CA GLU A 176 -3.58 -13.85 31.15
C GLU A 176 -2.26 -13.08 30.98
N GLN A 177 -1.39 -13.13 31.97
CA GLN A 177 -0.09 -12.44 31.93
C GLN A 177 0.85 -13.01 30.86
N LEU A 178 0.78 -14.32 30.61
CA LEU A 178 1.58 -14.99 29.57
C LEU A 178 1.10 -14.59 28.18
N ARG A 179 -0.21 -14.55 27.97
CA ARG A 179 -0.82 -14.09 26.71
C ARG A 179 -0.47 -12.62 26.42
N CYS A 180 -0.59 -11.76 27.44
CA CYS A 180 -0.16 -10.36 27.36
C CYS A 180 1.31 -10.25 26.91
N ALA A 181 2.19 -11.07 27.49
CA ALA A 181 3.61 -11.09 27.11
C ALA A 181 3.83 -11.57 25.67
N THR A 182 3.14 -12.61 25.20
CA THR A 182 3.29 -13.05 23.79
C THR A 182 2.77 -12.02 22.80
N ASP A 183 1.65 -11.37 23.11
CA ASP A 183 1.06 -10.31 22.28
C ASP A 183 2.01 -9.11 22.17
N ALA A 184 2.54 -8.65 23.30
CA ALA A 184 3.57 -7.61 23.33
C ALA A 184 4.83 -8.06 22.57
N GLY A 185 5.24 -9.32 22.73
CA GLY A 185 6.40 -9.92 22.08
C GLY A 185 6.25 -10.18 20.58
N GLY A 186 5.03 -10.09 20.04
CA GLY A 186 4.72 -10.41 18.64
C GLY A 186 4.79 -11.91 18.31
N GLY A 187 4.64 -12.78 19.31
CA GLY A 187 4.55 -14.23 19.13
C GLY A 187 3.22 -14.79 19.66
N ASN A 188 3.19 -16.08 19.98
CA ASN A 188 1.96 -16.80 20.32
C ASN A 188 2.07 -17.52 21.67
N TYR A 189 0.94 -17.62 22.36
CA TYR A 189 0.75 -18.48 23.51
C TYR A 189 0.13 -19.83 23.09
N TYR A 190 0.75 -20.92 23.51
CA TYR A 190 0.32 -22.29 23.25
C TYR A 190 -0.08 -22.96 24.56
N ASP A 191 -1.30 -23.49 24.61
CA ASP A 191 -1.79 -24.28 25.74
C ASP A 191 -1.45 -25.76 25.52
N ALA A 192 -0.64 -26.33 26.39
CA ALA A 192 -0.18 -27.70 26.31
C ALA A 192 -0.69 -28.52 27.52
N ALA A 193 -1.83 -29.19 27.35
CA ALA A 193 -2.41 -30.01 28.41
C ALA A 193 -1.71 -31.37 28.61
N ASN A 194 -0.90 -31.83 27.65
CA ASN A 194 -0.22 -33.12 27.65
C ASN A 194 1.04 -33.09 26.75
N ALA A 195 1.76 -34.22 26.68
CA ALA A 195 2.99 -34.34 25.89
C ALA A 195 2.81 -34.05 24.39
N ILE A 196 1.67 -34.44 23.81
CA ILE A 196 1.37 -34.23 22.38
C ILE A 196 1.21 -32.74 22.11
N ALA A 197 0.36 -32.07 22.88
CA ALA A 197 0.12 -30.63 22.76
C ALA A 197 1.39 -29.80 23.01
N LEU A 198 2.25 -30.25 23.94
CA LEU A 198 3.57 -29.62 24.16
C LEU A 198 4.46 -29.73 22.91
N SER A 199 4.48 -30.90 22.26
CA SER A 199 5.23 -31.13 21.03
C SER A 199 4.72 -30.29 19.86
N GLU A 200 3.40 -30.20 19.69
CA GLU A 200 2.75 -29.37 18.66
C GLU A 200 3.06 -27.88 18.88
N GLY A 201 2.88 -27.38 20.10
CA GLY A 201 3.19 -25.99 20.45
C GLY A 201 4.66 -25.63 20.22
N LEU A 202 5.60 -26.52 20.58
CA LEU A 202 7.03 -26.30 20.30
C LEU A 202 7.35 -26.34 18.81
N THR A 203 6.72 -27.23 18.05
CA THR A 203 6.89 -27.31 16.59
C THR A 203 6.40 -26.04 15.93
N GLU A 204 5.23 -25.53 16.31
CA GLU A 204 4.71 -24.29 15.75
C GLU A 204 5.55 -23.08 16.16
N ALA A 205 5.93 -22.97 17.45
CA ALA A 205 6.75 -21.89 17.97
C ALA A 205 8.14 -21.81 17.29
N THR A 206 8.76 -22.96 17.00
CA THR A 206 10.04 -23.01 16.29
C THR A 206 9.93 -22.67 14.81
N SER A 207 8.77 -22.91 14.18
CA SER A 207 8.53 -22.54 12.77
C SER A 207 8.27 -21.04 12.58
N LEU A 208 7.69 -20.37 13.56
CA LEU A 208 7.29 -18.96 13.49
C LEU A 208 8.39 -18.01 13.97
N SER A 209 9.57 -18.08 13.37
CA SER A 209 10.72 -17.29 13.82
C SER A 209 10.56 -15.75 13.69
N ILE A 210 11.51 -15.01 14.26
CA ILE A 210 11.66 -13.56 14.10
C ILE A 210 12.11 -13.16 12.68
N ASP A 211 12.63 -14.11 11.89
CA ASP A 211 12.96 -13.84 10.49
C ASP A 211 11.69 -13.70 9.66
N LYS A 212 11.70 -12.70 8.77
CA LYS A 212 10.69 -12.65 7.71
C LYS A 212 10.88 -13.89 6.83
N PRO A 213 9.80 -14.65 6.54
CA PRO A 213 9.87 -15.72 5.57
C PRO A 213 10.39 -15.20 4.22
N GLU A 214 11.01 -16.06 3.43
CA GLU A 214 11.34 -15.71 2.05
C GLU A 214 10.07 -15.33 1.30
N GLY A 215 10.16 -14.32 0.43
CA GLY A 215 9.01 -13.91 -0.36
C GLY A 215 8.58 -15.03 -1.30
N ASN A 216 7.27 -15.25 -1.40
CA ASN A 216 6.67 -16.26 -2.27
C ASN A 216 5.81 -15.65 -3.39
N PHE A 217 5.70 -14.32 -3.42
CA PHE A 217 5.10 -13.59 -4.52
C PHE A 217 6.03 -12.47 -4.95
N SER A 218 6.31 -12.38 -6.24
CA SER A 218 7.17 -11.34 -6.80
C SER A 218 6.45 -10.52 -7.86
N VAL A 219 6.74 -9.22 -7.91
CA VAL A 219 6.39 -8.38 -9.05
C VAL A 219 7.65 -7.84 -9.72
N TYR A 220 7.67 -7.93 -11.05
CA TYR A 220 8.62 -7.22 -11.89
C TYR A 220 7.89 -6.08 -12.63
N ALA A 221 8.33 -4.85 -12.41
CA ALA A 221 7.72 -3.66 -13.00
C ALA A 221 8.54 -3.13 -14.17
N THR A 222 7.87 -2.84 -15.28
CA THR A 222 8.50 -2.29 -16.48
C THR A 222 7.78 -1.05 -16.99
N LYS A 223 8.54 -0.21 -17.70
CA LYS A 223 8.02 0.84 -18.56
C LYS A 223 8.75 0.79 -19.89
N ASN A 224 7.99 0.61 -20.97
CA ASN A 224 8.47 0.52 -22.35
C ASN A 224 9.58 -0.55 -22.47
N GLY A 225 9.34 -1.70 -21.84
CA GLY A 225 10.27 -2.84 -21.76
C GLY A 225 11.50 -2.62 -20.87
N LYS A 226 11.67 -1.46 -20.23
CA LYS A 226 12.77 -1.19 -19.30
C LYS A 226 12.31 -1.35 -17.85
N PRO A 227 13.11 -1.96 -16.98
CA PRO A 227 12.75 -2.05 -15.57
C PRO A 227 12.76 -0.69 -14.87
N VAL A 228 11.78 -0.48 -13.99
CA VAL A 228 11.60 0.75 -13.21
C VAL A 228 11.54 0.44 -11.72
N ASP A 229 11.97 1.40 -10.90
CA ASP A 229 11.70 1.36 -9.47
C ASP A 229 10.21 1.50 -9.18
N ALA A 230 9.73 0.71 -8.22
CA ALA A 230 8.34 0.74 -7.78
C ALA A 230 8.20 0.26 -6.33
N TRP A 231 7.06 0.56 -5.71
CA TRP A 231 6.68 0.04 -4.41
C TRP A 231 5.56 -0.97 -4.54
N ILE A 232 5.73 -2.15 -3.95
CA ILE A 232 4.70 -3.19 -3.80
C ILE A 232 4.13 -3.09 -2.39
N LYS A 233 2.81 -3.07 -2.30
CA LYS A 233 2.08 -3.18 -1.04
C LYS A 233 1.00 -4.25 -1.15
N ALA A 234 1.10 -5.29 -0.33
CA ALA A 234 0.11 -6.35 -0.27
C ALA A 234 -0.81 -6.17 0.94
N SER A 235 -2.12 -6.18 0.71
CA SER A 235 -3.14 -6.12 1.76
C SER A 235 -4.11 -7.29 1.61
N LYS A 236 -4.72 -7.75 2.71
CA LYS A 236 -5.80 -8.76 2.60
C LYS A 236 -6.93 -8.20 1.73
N ALA A 237 -7.41 -8.99 0.77
CA ALA A 237 -8.36 -8.55 -0.25
C ALA A 237 -9.60 -7.89 0.38
N GLY A 238 -9.99 -6.73 -0.16
CA GLY A 238 -11.12 -5.93 0.33
C GLY A 238 -10.87 -5.19 1.64
N THR A 239 -9.64 -5.21 2.19
CA THR A 239 -9.30 -4.55 3.46
C THR A 239 -8.08 -3.64 3.33
N LYS A 240 -7.86 -2.80 4.35
CA LYS A 240 -6.63 -1.99 4.47
C LYS A 240 -5.52 -2.68 5.28
N LYS A 241 -5.73 -3.93 5.70
CA LYS A 241 -4.76 -4.66 6.54
C LYS A 241 -3.58 -5.10 5.67
N VAL A 242 -2.48 -4.38 5.80
CA VAL A 242 -1.21 -4.67 5.13
C VAL A 242 -0.65 -5.97 5.71
N VAL A 243 -0.18 -6.85 4.82
CA VAL A 243 0.47 -8.11 5.19
C VAL A 243 1.96 -7.99 5.00
N ASP A 244 2.39 -7.46 3.85
CA ASP A 244 3.79 -7.20 3.57
C ASP A 244 3.93 -6.10 2.50
N GLY A 245 5.14 -5.62 2.31
CA GLY A 245 5.46 -4.62 1.30
C GLY A 245 6.96 -4.55 1.06
N SER A 246 7.32 -4.26 -0.18
CA SER A 246 8.71 -4.28 -0.62
C SER A 246 8.93 -3.32 -1.77
N ARG A 247 10.19 -2.94 -1.98
CA ARG A 247 10.60 -2.09 -3.11
C ARG A 247 11.12 -2.97 -4.25
N ILE A 248 10.70 -2.63 -5.46
CA ILE A 248 11.23 -3.10 -6.73
C ILE A 248 12.41 -2.19 -7.06
N TYR A 249 13.62 -2.75 -7.19
CA TYR A 249 14.84 -2.03 -7.56
C TYR A 249 15.28 -2.44 -8.96
N ARG A 250 14.47 -2.10 -9.96
CA ARG A 250 14.69 -2.49 -11.36
C ARG A 250 14.88 -4.00 -11.60
N ASP A 251 14.47 -4.80 -10.62
CA ASP A 251 14.39 -6.26 -10.59
C ASP A 251 13.17 -6.63 -9.74
N SER A 252 12.87 -7.92 -9.59
CA SER A 252 11.67 -8.41 -8.93
C SER A 252 11.64 -8.04 -7.44
N GLY A 253 10.59 -7.32 -7.03
CA GLY A 253 10.31 -7.08 -5.61
C GLY A 253 9.53 -8.25 -5.04
N TRP A 254 9.98 -8.80 -3.92
CA TRP A 254 9.39 -9.97 -3.28
C TRP A 254 8.65 -9.60 -2.00
N VAL A 255 7.51 -10.27 -1.79
CA VAL A 255 6.72 -10.21 -0.55
C VAL A 255 6.32 -11.62 -0.14
N TYR A 256 6.15 -11.85 1.17
CA TYR A 256 5.60 -13.10 1.67
C TYR A 256 4.11 -12.99 1.95
N LEU A 257 3.34 -13.89 1.36
CA LEU A 257 1.89 -13.96 1.44
C LEU A 257 1.46 -15.36 1.90
N PRO A 258 0.90 -15.50 3.11
CA PRO A 258 0.26 -16.74 3.54
C PRO A 258 -0.90 -17.15 2.60
N PRO A 259 -1.43 -18.38 2.69
CA PRO A 259 -2.62 -18.76 1.93
C PRO A 259 -3.80 -17.79 2.15
N GLY A 260 -4.43 -17.34 1.07
CA GLY A 260 -5.51 -16.36 1.12
C GLY A 260 -5.60 -15.46 -0.11
N LYS A 261 -6.53 -14.50 -0.09
CA LYS A 261 -6.72 -13.51 -1.17
C LYS A 261 -6.15 -12.16 -0.80
N TYR A 262 -5.49 -11.51 -1.75
CA TYR A 262 -4.75 -10.27 -1.53
C TYR A 262 -4.98 -9.25 -2.65
N ASP A 263 -5.09 -7.99 -2.25
CA ASP A 263 -4.99 -6.86 -3.16
C ASP A 263 -3.53 -6.35 -3.13
N ILE A 264 -2.88 -6.39 -4.28
CA ILE A 264 -1.50 -5.95 -4.48
C ILE A 264 -1.54 -4.61 -5.19
N VAL A 265 -1.05 -3.57 -4.53
CA VAL A 265 -0.91 -2.24 -5.10
C VAL A 265 0.55 -2.04 -5.49
N ILE A 266 0.78 -1.62 -6.74
CA ILE A 266 2.09 -1.38 -7.31
C ILE A 266 2.15 0.07 -7.77
N ASN A 267 3.00 0.87 -7.13
CA ASN A 267 3.19 2.28 -7.47
C ASN A 267 4.59 2.49 -8.05
N PRO A 268 4.73 2.98 -9.29
CA PRO A 268 6.04 3.33 -9.82
C PRO A 268 6.61 4.50 -9.01
N LEU A 269 7.91 4.47 -8.74
CA LEU A 269 8.63 5.49 -7.98
C LEU A 269 9.46 6.42 -8.87
N GLU A 270 9.67 6.04 -10.12
CA GLU A 270 10.42 6.81 -11.09
C GLU A 270 9.95 6.59 -12.52
N GLY A 271 10.36 7.50 -13.40
CA GLY A 271 10.30 7.31 -14.83
C GLY A 271 8.92 7.39 -15.47
N THR A 272 7.83 7.59 -14.70
CA THR A 272 6.46 7.66 -15.24
C THR A 272 5.52 8.54 -14.43
N ASP A 273 4.62 9.24 -15.14
CA ASP A 273 3.50 9.97 -14.52
C ASP A 273 2.22 9.11 -14.45
N ILE A 274 2.28 7.88 -14.96
CA ILE A 274 1.18 6.92 -14.88
C ILE A 274 0.94 6.54 -13.42
N PRO A 275 -0.31 6.64 -12.92
CA PRO A 275 -0.63 6.28 -11.55
C PRO A 275 -0.36 4.78 -11.28
N GLY A 276 -0.13 4.46 -10.01
CA GLY A 276 -0.02 3.07 -9.57
C GLY A 276 -1.26 2.24 -9.90
N THR A 277 -1.04 0.94 -10.11
CA THR A 277 -2.09 -0.03 -10.43
C THR A 277 -2.32 -0.98 -9.27
N SER A 278 -3.41 -1.74 -9.33
CA SER A 278 -3.73 -2.78 -8.36
C SER A 278 -4.23 -4.04 -9.03
N ILE A 279 -3.75 -5.20 -8.56
CA ILE A 279 -4.24 -6.53 -8.96
C ILE A 279 -4.74 -7.28 -7.73
N THR A 280 -5.66 -8.21 -7.93
CA THR A 280 -6.10 -9.14 -6.87
C THR A 280 -5.62 -10.54 -7.20
N ILE A 281 -4.96 -11.19 -6.24
CA ILE A 281 -4.42 -12.54 -6.38
C ILE A 281 -4.93 -13.44 -5.26
N GLU A 282 -4.82 -14.75 -5.46
CA GLU A 282 -5.09 -15.77 -4.45
C GLU A 282 -3.84 -16.65 -4.32
N MET A 283 -3.37 -16.87 -3.09
CA MET A 283 -2.22 -17.72 -2.76
C MET A 283 -2.70 -18.98 -2.06
N LYS A 284 -2.15 -20.14 -2.44
CA LYS A 284 -2.33 -21.43 -1.77
C LYS A 284 -1.07 -21.81 -1.01
N GLU A 285 -1.17 -22.83 -0.17
CA GLU A 285 -0.03 -23.35 0.57
C GLU A 285 1.08 -23.83 -0.39
N GLY A 286 2.31 -23.35 -0.17
CA GLY A 286 3.46 -23.65 -1.03
C GLY A 286 3.51 -22.90 -2.36
N ASP A 287 2.55 -22.02 -2.68
CA ASP A 287 2.56 -21.26 -3.93
C ASP A 287 3.80 -20.34 -4.01
N ILE A 288 4.48 -20.35 -5.16
CA ILE A 288 5.41 -19.31 -5.59
C ILE A 288 4.88 -18.71 -6.89
N LYS A 289 4.68 -17.39 -6.93
CA LYS A 289 4.08 -16.68 -8.07
C LYS A 289 4.87 -15.46 -8.48
N HIS A 290 4.82 -15.17 -9.78
CA HIS A 290 5.49 -14.04 -10.39
C HIS A 290 4.53 -13.29 -11.30
N GLU A 291 4.49 -11.97 -11.15
CA GLU A 291 3.66 -11.10 -11.99
C GLU A 291 4.51 -10.02 -12.66
N ASN A 292 4.25 -9.80 -13.95
CA ASN A 292 4.87 -8.73 -14.71
C ASN A 292 3.87 -7.59 -14.85
N ILE A 293 4.21 -6.43 -14.29
CA ILE A 293 3.39 -5.23 -14.37
C ILE A 293 4.05 -4.24 -15.31
N SER A 294 3.31 -3.83 -16.33
CA SER A 294 3.75 -2.79 -17.27
C SER A 294 3.05 -1.47 -16.93
N PHE A 295 3.86 -0.42 -16.87
CA PHE A 295 3.45 0.98 -16.83
C PHE A 295 3.72 1.63 -18.18
N ASP A 296 3.42 0.90 -19.25
CA ASP A 296 3.49 1.44 -20.61
C ASP A 296 2.28 2.35 -20.83
N GLY A 297 2.55 3.52 -21.39
CA GLY A 297 1.52 4.51 -21.67
C GLY A 297 1.80 5.25 -22.97
N GLY A 298 0.76 5.88 -23.49
CA GLY A 298 0.88 6.85 -24.57
C GLY A 298 0.85 8.27 -24.04
N THR A 299 1.05 9.23 -24.94
CA THR A 299 0.92 10.65 -24.61
C THR A 299 -0.33 11.19 -25.27
N LEU A 300 -1.27 11.70 -24.49
CA LEU A 300 -2.39 12.48 -25.03
C LEU A 300 -1.94 13.93 -25.17
N GLU A 301 -2.04 14.48 -26.37
CA GLU A 301 -1.78 15.89 -26.65
C GLU A 301 -3.08 16.61 -26.93
N VAL A 302 -3.49 17.53 -26.07
CA VAL A 302 -4.75 18.27 -26.22
C VAL A 302 -4.53 19.76 -26.41
N ILE A 303 -5.25 20.32 -27.36
CA ILE A 303 -5.37 21.77 -27.54
C ILE A 303 -6.84 22.12 -27.78
N THR A 304 -7.27 23.23 -27.19
CA THR A 304 -8.56 23.82 -27.49
C THR A 304 -8.37 25.21 -28.06
N THR A 305 -9.11 25.51 -29.12
CA THR A 305 -9.17 26.83 -29.73
C THR A 305 -10.59 27.38 -29.68
N ASN A 306 -10.74 28.68 -29.94
CA ASN A 306 -12.01 29.34 -30.17
C ASN A 306 -11.84 30.27 -31.36
N ASN A 307 -12.53 29.96 -32.46
CA ASN A 307 -12.33 30.62 -33.75
C ASN A 307 -10.87 30.56 -34.23
N GLY A 308 -10.17 29.46 -33.95
CA GLY A 308 -8.77 29.25 -34.33
C GLY A 308 -7.73 29.84 -33.37
N GLU A 309 -8.11 30.64 -32.38
CA GLU A 309 -7.20 31.17 -31.36
C GLU A 309 -7.18 30.28 -30.12
N GLY A 310 -6.04 30.17 -29.43
CA GLY A 310 -5.90 29.37 -28.22
C GLY A 310 -6.96 29.70 -27.16
N TRP A 311 -7.67 28.68 -26.68
CA TRP A 311 -8.78 28.87 -25.74
C TRP A 311 -8.68 27.96 -24.52
N ASP A 312 -9.23 28.43 -23.40
CA ASP A 312 -9.17 27.73 -22.13
C ASP A 312 -10.39 26.81 -21.90
N ALA A 313 -10.09 25.54 -21.67
CA ALA A 313 -11.06 24.49 -21.43
C ALA A 313 -10.56 23.50 -20.38
N LEU A 314 -11.50 22.91 -19.65
CA LEU A 314 -11.24 21.73 -18.82
C LEU A 314 -11.37 20.49 -19.70
N VAL A 315 -10.33 19.66 -19.69
CA VAL A 315 -10.30 18.38 -20.40
C VAL A 315 -10.33 17.25 -19.37
N LYS A 316 -11.22 16.29 -19.55
CA LYS A 316 -11.28 15.07 -18.72
C LYS A 316 -11.20 13.84 -19.60
N MET A 317 -10.42 12.87 -19.14
CA MET A 317 -10.21 11.60 -19.81
C MET A 317 -10.74 10.49 -18.90
N LYS A 318 -11.67 9.71 -19.41
CA LYS A 318 -12.36 8.64 -18.68
C LYS A 318 -12.03 7.31 -19.33
N ASP A 319 -11.46 6.40 -18.56
CA ASP A 319 -11.19 5.05 -18.99
C ASP A 319 -12.51 4.33 -19.28
N MET A 320 -12.65 3.72 -20.47
CA MET A 320 -13.91 3.11 -20.88
C MET A 320 -14.19 1.78 -20.18
N ALA A 321 -13.16 1.03 -19.77
CA ALA A 321 -13.32 -0.25 -19.11
C ALA A 321 -13.81 -0.09 -17.66
N SER A 322 -13.17 0.79 -16.89
CA SER A 322 -13.47 1.04 -15.48
C SER A 322 -14.48 2.16 -15.24
N GLY A 323 -14.68 3.04 -16.22
CA GLY A 323 -15.48 4.25 -16.07
C GLY A 323 -14.88 5.28 -15.11
N LYS A 324 -13.60 5.16 -14.72
CA LYS A 324 -12.93 6.12 -13.83
C LYS A 324 -12.24 7.22 -14.63
N VAL A 325 -12.07 8.39 -14.03
CA VAL A 325 -11.26 9.46 -14.61
C VAL A 325 -9.79 9.03 -14.52
N ALA A 326 -9.15 8.83 -15.67
CA ALA A 326 -7.75 8.44 -15.78
C ALA A 326 -6.83 9.67 -15.71
N ALA A 327 -7.24 10.79 -16.30
CA ALA A 327 -6.51 12.05 -16.28
C ALA A 327 -7.45 13.25 -16.46
N GLN A 328 -6.99 14.43 -16.04
CA GLN A 328 -7.66 15.70 -16.29
C GLN A 328 -6.66 16.85 -16.36
N THR A 329 -6.92 17.84 -17.19
CA THR A 329 -6.08 19.03 -17.31
C THR A 329 -6.90 20.25 -17.72
N ARG A 330 -6.30 21.43 -17.61
CA ARG A 330 -6.83 22.69 -18.13
C ARG A 330 -5.89 23.20 -19.21
N THR A 331 -6.42 23.55 -20.38
CA THR A 331 -5.59 23.89 -21.54
C THR A 331 -4.92 25.26 -21.41
N TYR A 332 -5.56 26.23 -20.74
CA TYR A 332 -5.07 27.60 -20.63
C TYR A 332 -4.73 28.24 -22.00
N GLY A 333 -5.39 27.80 -23.08
CA GLY A 333 -5.13 28.29 -24.43
C GLY A 333 -3.88 27.74 -25.12
N GLY A 334 -3.16 26.79 -24.53
CA GLY A 334 -2.01 26.13 -25.14
C GLY A 334 -2.18 24.62 -25.25
N THR A 335 -1.26 23.97 -25.97
CA THR A 335 -1.15 22.51 -26.00
C THR A 335 -0.75 21.98 -24.63
N LYS A 336 -1.44 20.93 -24.18
CA LYS A 336 -1.11 20.17 -22.96
C LYS A 336 -0.85 18.73 -23.30
N THR A 337 0.19 18.17 -22.70
CA THR A 337 0.54 16.76 -22.79
C THR A 337 0.19 16.07 -21.48
N MET A 338 -0.31 14.85 -21.56
CA MET A 338 -0.54 13.99 -20.41
C MET A 338 -0.10 12.57 -20.76
N GLU A 339 0.72 11.97 -19.90
CA GLU A 339 1.02 10.55 -20.00
C GLU A 339 -0.10 9.75 -19.33
N VAL A 340 -0.59 8.74 -20.04
CA VAL A 340 -1.75 7.93 -19.62
C VAL A 340 -1.55 6.47 -20.05
N PRO A 341 -2.11 5.50 -19.32
CA PRO A 341 -2.02 4.09 -19.72
C PRO A 341 -2.51 3.87 -21.15
N ALA A 342 -1.99 2.82 -21.80
CA ALA A 342 -2.57 2.37 -23.05
C ALA A 342 -3.98 1.81 -22.83
N GLY A 343 -4.91 2.11 -23.75
CA GLY A 343 -6.31 1.72 -23.62
C GLY A 343 -7.26 2.61 -24.42
N ASN A 344 -8.56 2.40 -24.21
CA ASN A 344 -9.62 3.17 -24.88
C ASN A 344 -10.30 4.13 -23.90
N TYR A 345 -10.47 5.36 -24.35
CA TYR A 345 -10.89 6.46 -23.51
C TYR A 345 -11.99 7.31 -24.13
N LYS A 346 -12.85 7.83 -23.26
CA LYS A 346 -13.74 8.95 -23.57
C LYS A 346 -13.07 10.24 -23.13
N ILE A 347 -12.93 11.21 -24.03
CA ILE A 347 -12.30 12.51 -23.76
C ILE A 347 -13.36 13.60 -23.88
N THR A 348 -13.46 14.45 -22.86
CA THR A 348 -14.46 15.51 -22.79
C THR A 348 -13.79 16.86 -22.61
N PHE A 349 -14.37 17.88 -23.24
CA PHE A 349 -13.89 19.25 -23.26
C PHE A 349 -15.01 20.17 -22.77
N GLN A 350 -14.72 21.00 -21.79
CA GLN A 350 -15.65 22.00 -21.26
C GLN A 350 -15.02 23.39 -21.39
N ALA A 351 -15.54 24.23 -22.29
CA ALA A 351 -15.13 25.62 -22.41
C ALA A 351 -15.54 26.41 -21.15
N LEU A 352 -14.62 27.21 -20.59
CA LEU A 352 -14.84 27.89 -19.31
C LEU A 352 -15.46 29.30 -19.46
N ALA A 353 -14.97 30.09 -20.42
CA ALA A 353 -15.42 31.47 -20.63
C ALA A 353 -16.56 31.61 -21.67
N LEU A 354 -16.80 30.58 -22.48
CA LEU A 354 -17.83 30.58 -23.52
C LEU A 354 -19.22 30.32 -22.92
N LYS A 355 -20.24 31.04 -23.40
CA LYS A 355 -21.65 30.81 -23.03
C LYS A 355 -22.43 30.29 -24.23
N GLY A 356 -23.56 29.64 -23.98
CA GLY A 356 -24.39 29.04 -25.02
C GLY A 356 -24.65 27.56 -24.76
N SER A 357 -25.26 26.91 -25.74
CA SER A 357 -25.63 25.49 -25.65
C SER A 357 -24.50 24.53 -26.03
N ASN A 358 -23.47 25.01 -26.74
CA ASN A 358 -22.38 24.18 -27.28
C ASN A 358 -21.05 24.52 -26.60
N THR A 359 -21.01 24.38 -25.27
CA THR A 359 -19.80 24.61 -24.47
C THR A 359 -19.09 23.31 -24.07
N TYR A 360 -19.66 22.18 -24.46
CA TYR A 360 -19.19 20.82 -24.16
C TYR A 360 -18.97 20.05 -25.46
N PHE A 361 -17.86 19.35 -25.55
CA PHE A 361 -17.53 18.44 -26.65
C PHE A 361 -16.99 17.13 -26.10
N GLU A 362 -17.25 16.04 -26.80
CA GLU A 362 -16.87 14.69 -26.40
C GLU A 362 -16.38 13.91 -27.60
N VAL A 363 -15.30 13.16 -27.40
CA VAL A 363 -14.78 12.16 -28.32
C VAL A 363 -14.81 10.82 -27.61
N ASP A 364 -15.51 9.87 -28.18
CA ASP A 364 -15.57 8.49 -27.70
C ASP A 364 -14.55 7.61 -28.40
N ASP A 365 -14.18 6.52 -27.72
CA ASP A 365 -13.34 5.44 -28.25
C ASP A 365 -11.96 5.92 -28.78
N VAL A 366 -11.32 6.82 -28.03
CA VAL A 366 -9.96 7.26 -28.33
C VAL A 366 -8.98 6.20 -27.84
N GLU A 367 -8.37 5.48 -28.79
CA GLU A 367 -7.31 4.51 -28.53
C GLU A 367 -5.98 5.22 -28.26
N ILE A 368 -5.43 5.01 -27.07
CA ILE A 368 -4.07 5.43 -26.71
C ILE A 368 -3.14 4.22 -26.81
N LYS A 369 -2.13 4.34 -27.66
CA LYS A 369 -1.08 3.32 -27.85
C LYS A 369 0.16 3.68 -27.05
N SER A 370 0.82 2.67 -26.51
CA SER A 370 2.10 2.84 -25.81
C SER A 370 3.13 3.57 -26.68
N ASN A 371 3.89 4.48 -26.09
CA ASN A 371 4.95 5.26 -26.75
C ASN A 371 4.50 6.09 -27.96
N THR A 372 3.20 6.35 -28.09
CA THR A 372 2.64 7.06 -29.24
C THR A 372 1.94 8.33 -28.77
N PRO A 373 2.30 9.52 -29.32
CA PRO A 373 1.51 10.73 -29.15
C PRO A 373 0.16 10.59 -29.87
N THR A 374 -0.91 10.95 -29.18
CA THR A 374 -2.28 10.98 -29.71
C THR A 374 -2.78 12.41 -29.64
N PRO A 375 -2.72 13.18 -30.75
CA PRO A 375 -3.21 14.55 -30.78
C PRO A 375 -4.73 14.58 -30.88
N ILE A 376 -5.38 15.33 -29.99
CA ILE A 376 -6.81 15.62 -30.01
C ILE A 376 -7.02 17.13 -29.91
N ASN A 377 -7.64 17.70 -30.93
CA ASN A 377 -7.95 19.12 -30.99
C ASN A 377 -9.46 19.35 -31.05
N HIS A 378 -9.90 20.44 -30.44
CA HIS A 378 -11.27 20.93 -30.61
C HIS A 378 -11.30 22.46 -30.75
N ASP A 379 -11.89 22.95 -31.83
CA ASP A 379 -12.17 24.37 -32.03
C ASP A 379 -13.61 24.67 -31.61
N PHE A 380 -13.76 25.43 -30.52
CA PHE A 380 -15.03 26.05 -30.20
C PHE A 380 -15.31 27.19 -31.17
N GLU A 381 -16.59 27.51 -31.32
CA GLU A 381 -17.00 28.65 -32.13
C GLU A 381 -17.77 29.64 -31.28
N SER A 382 -17.52 30.92 -31.51
CA SER A 382 -18.19 32.00 -30.80
C SER A 382 -18.39 33.25 -31.65
N GLY A 383 -19.41 34.02 -31.31
CA GLY A 383 -19.63 35.40 -31.73
C GLY A 383 -20.01 36.26 -30.54
N THR A 384 -20.11 37.57 -30.75
CA THR A 384 -20.46 38.53 -29.70
C THR A 384 -21.85 39.11 -29.93
N ALA A 385 -22.70 39.07 -28.91
CA ALA A 385 -23.94 39.85 -28.88
C ALA A 385 -23.74 41.08 -27.98
N ALA A 386 -23.90 42.28 -28.53
CA ALA A 386 -23.80 43.53 -27.78
C ALA A 386 -25.20 44.16 -27.64
N ILE A 387 -25.75 44.16 -26.43
CA ILE A 387 -27.12 44.65 -26.16
C ILE A 387 -27.03 45.97 -25.41
N GLY A 388 -27.51 47.04 -26.02
CA GLY A 388 -27.62 48.36 -25.40
C GLY A 388 -29.07 48.77 -25.18
N VAL A 389 -29.29 49.56 -24.15
CA VAL A 389 -30.62 50.08 -23.81
C VAL A 389 -30.50 51.56 -23.51
N GLN A 390 -31.32 52.38 -24.16
CA GLN A 390 -31.31 53.83 -23.99
C GLN A 390 -32.72 54.41 -24.13
N THR A 391 -32.91 55.65 -23.71
CA THR A 391 -34.14 56.41 -23.99
C THR A 391 -34.18 56.82 -25.47
N LYS A 392 -35.33 57.31 -25.94
CA LYS A 392 -35.42 57.96 -27.26
C LYS A 392 -34.48 59.16 -27.42
N SER A 393 -34.14 59.85 -26.33
CA SER A 393 -33.17 60.97 -26.33
C SER A 393 -31.70 60.52 -26.27
N GLY A 394 -31.43 59.21 -26.12
CA GLY A 394 -30.08 58.65 -26.10
C GLY A 394 -29.45 58.49 -24.71
N GLU A 395 -30.20 58.73 -23.64
CA GLU A 395 -29.74 58.48 -22.27
C GLU A 395 -29.67 56.98 -21.99
N LEU A 396 -28.54 56.49 -21.45
CA LEU A 396 -28.33 55.07 -21.21
C LEU A 396 -29.19 54.55 -20.05
N ILE A 397 -29.89 53.44 -20.27
CA ILE A 397 -30.82 52.85 -19.31
C ILE A 397 -30.19 51.62 -18.64
N ASP A 398 -30.37 51.57 -17.32
CA ASP A 398 -30.14 50.38 -16.52
C ASP A 398 -31.20 49.30 -16.82
N ALA A 399 -30.79 48.16 -17.36
CA ALA A 399 -31.70 47.07 -17.72
C ALA A 399 -31.06 45.69 -17.52
N SER A 400 -31.87 44.72 -17.14
CA SER A 400 -31.48 43.31 -17.18
C SER A 400 -31.64 42.76 -18.60
N VAL A 401 -30.69 41.94 -19.04
CA VAL A 401 -30.66 41.27 -20.34
C VAL A 401 -30.51 39.77 -20.11
N ASN A 402 -31.40 38.95 -20.65
CA ASN A 402 -31.38 37.51 -20.48
C ASN A 402 -31.51 36.79 -21.83
N PHE A 403 -30.64 35.83 -22.08
CA PHE A 403 -30.59 35.06 -23.32
C PHE A 403 -31.14 33.67 -23.10
N LYS A 404 -32.05 33.25 -23.97
CA LYS A 404 -32.57 31.90 -24.08
C LYS A 404 -32.23 31.38 -25.47
N ASP A 405 -31.60 30.22 -25.54
CA ASP A 405 -31.31 29.55 -26.81
C ASP A 405 -32.62 29.05 -27.42
N VAL A 406 -32.89 29.43 -28.67
CA VAL A 406 -34.16 29.09 -29.32
C VAL A 406 -34.26 27.60 -29.59
N LYS A 407 -33.15 26.92 -29.89
CA LYS A 407 -33.13 25.49 -30.20
C LYS A 407 -33.36 24.64 -28.94
N THR A 408 -32.70 24.97 -27.84
CA THR A 408 -32.80 24.18 -26.59
C THR A 408 -33.88 24.67 -25.63
N GLY A 409 -34.38 25.89 -25.82
CA GLY A 409 -35.31 26.55 -24.90
C GLY A 409 -34.71 26.89 -23.54
N LYS A 410 -33.40 26.70 -23.33
CA LYS A 410 -32.74 26.93 -22.04
C LYS A 410 -32.18 28.35 -21.96
N ARG A 411 -32.22 28.94 -20.77
CA ARG A 411 -31.47 30.18 -20.48
C ARG A 411 -29.98 29.87 -20.51
N VAL A 412 -29.21 30.60 -21.31
CA VAL A 412 -27.77 30.34 -21.51
C VAL A 412 -26.86 31.38 -20.86
N THR A 413 -27.31 32.64 -20.77
CA THR A 413 -26.57 33.71 -20.09
C THR A 413 -27.48 34.89 -19.79
N GLY A 414 -26.98 35.84 -19.00
CA GLY A 414 -27.64 37.13 -18.77
C GLY A 414 -26.71 38.09 -18.06
N GLY A 415 -27.08 39.36 -18.07
CA GLY A 415 -26.31 40.43 -17.48
C GLY A 415 -27.15 41.69 -17.31
N ARG A 416 -26.48 42.78 -17.00
CA ARG A 416 -27.11 44.08 -16.79
C ARG A 416 -26.39 45.12 -17.63
N THR A 417 -27.15 45.94 -18.35
CA THR A 417 -26.65 47.23 -18.86
C THR A 417 -26.76 48.21 -17.71
N TYR A 418 -25.78 49.09 -17.53
CA TYR A 418 -25.88 50.20 -16.59
C TYR A 418 -25.97 51.54 -17.34
N THR A 419 -26.05 52.63 -16.60
CA THR A 419 -26.14 54.00 -17.12
C THR A 419 -24.80 54.57 -17.59
N ALA A 420 -23.77 53.73 -17.77
CA ALA A 420 -22.43 54.12 -18.20
C ALA A 420 -22.04 53.43 -19.51
N ALA A 421 -21.38 54.18 -20.40
CA ALA A 421 -20.95 53.71 -21.73
C ALA A 421 -19.99 52.50 -21.66
N SER A 422 -19.23 52.35 -20.57
CA SER A 422 -18.37 51.18 -20.33
C SER A 422 -19.13 49.86 -20.14
N SER A 423 -20.45 49.91 -19.99
CA SER A 423 -21.30 48.76 -19.68
C SER A 423 -22.54 48.65 -20.56
N ASN A 424 -22.75 49.61 -21.47
CA ASN A 424 -23.92 49.75 -22.30
C ASN A 424 -23.49 50.31 -23.67
N PRO A 425 -23.42 49.48 -24.73
CA PRO A 425 -23.96 48.12 -24.80
C PRO A 425 -23.16 47.09 -23.98
N ARG A 426 -23.87 46.12 -23.39
CA ARG A 426 -23.27 44.98 -22.69
C ARG A 426 -22.96 43.87 -23.68
N SER A 427 -21.70 43.44 -23.72
CA SER A 427 -21.24 42.34 -24.58
C SER A 427 -21.39 40.96 -23.94
N PHE A 428 -21.79 39.98 -24.73
CA PHE A 428 -21.94 38.58 -24.36
C PHE A 428 -21.28 37.70 -25.42
N LEU A 429 -20.27 36.92 -25.01
CA LEU A 429 -19.63 35.93 -25.88
C LEU A 429 -20.46 34.64 -25.88
N LEU A 430 -20.99 34.28 -27.04
CA LEU A 430 -21.96 33.21 -27.22
C LEU A 430 -21.53 32.28 -28.35
N ASN A 431 -21.89 31.00 -28.26
CA ASN A 431 -21.85 30.12 -29.43
C ASN A 431 -22.68 30.71 -30.59
N PRO A 432 -22.34 30.39 -31.86
CA PRO A 432 -23.22 30.70 -32.99
C PRO A 432 -24.59 30.05 -32.81
N GLY A 433 -25.64 30.81 -33.11
CA GLY A 433 -27.00 30.34 -32.92
C GLY A 433 -28.03 31.46 -32.90
N THR A 434 -29.28 31.07 -32.66
CA THR A 434 -30.41 31.99 -32.56
C THR A 434 -30.87 32.06 -31.11
N TYR A 435 -31.00 33.29 -30.60
CA TYR A 435 -31.30 33.55 -29.20
C TYR A 435 -32.51 34.48 -29.08
N GLU A 436 -33.40 34.12 -28.16
CA GLU A 436 -34.42 35.02 -27.64
C GLU A 436 -33.79 35.84 -26.49
N VAL A 437 -33.83 37.17 -26.62
CA VAL A 437 -33.24 38.12 -25.68
C VAL A 437 -34.35 38.89 -25.00
N LYS A 438 -34.57 38.60 -23.72
CA LYS A 438 -35.52 39.34 -22.87
C LYS A 438 -34.80 40.47 -22.15
N ILE A 439 -35.35 41.67 -22.29
CA ILE A 439 -34.83 42.89 -21.70
C ILE A 439 -35.89 43.47 -20.77
N VAL A 440 -35.49 43.84 -19.56
CA VAL A 440 -36.39 44.47 -18.56
C VAL A 440 -35.67 45.67 -17.96
N THR A 441 -36.24 46.86 -18.10
CA THR A 441 -35.68 48.10 -17.55
C THR A 441 -35.79 48.12 -16.03
N LEU A 442 -34.81 48.74 -15.39
CA LEU A 442 -34.66 48.82 -13.94
C LEU A 442 -34.53 50.29 -13.50
N GLY A 443 -34.39 50.50 -12.19
CA GLY A 443 -34.19 51.83 -11.60
C GLY A 443 -35.33 52.79 -11.94
N ILE A 444 -34.98 54.02 -12.33
CA ILE A 444 -35.93 55.10 -12.65
C ILE A 444 -36.78 54.81 -13.89
N HIS A 445 -36.36 53.89 -14.76
CA HIS A 445 -37.09 53.50 -15.97
C HIS A 445 -37.85 52.18 -15.81
N LYS A 446 -38.00 51.65 -14.59
CA LYS A 446 -38.65 50.36 -14.31
C LYS A 446 -40.07 50.31 -14.87
N GLY A 447 -40.43 49.15 -15.43
CA GLY A 447 -41.79 48.86 -15.92
C GLY A 447 -41.84 48.53 -17.41
N ASN A 448 -40.77 48.80 -18.16
CA ASN A 448 -40.68 48.45 -19.57
C ASN A 448 -39.99 47.10 -19.77
N SER A 449 -40.49 46.31 -20.72
CA SER A 449 -39.83 45.08 -21.15
C SER A 449 -40.00 44.84 -22.64
N SER A 450 -39.05 44.13 -23.23
CA SER A 450 -39.12 43.68 -24.62
C SER A 450 -38.46 42.33 -24.76
N THR A 451 -38.90 41.57 -25.75
CA THR A 451 -38.26 40.32 -26.16
C THR A 451 -37.98 40.42 -27.65
N LEU A 452 -36.77 40.08 -28.05
CA LEU A 452 -36.37 40.10 -29.45
C LEU A 452 -35.50 38.89 -29.79
N THR A 453 -35.52 38.48 -31.04
CA THR A 453 -34.67 37.40 -31.53
C THR A 453 -33.41 37.97 -32.16
N ILE A 454 -32.25 37.43 -31.80
CA ILE A 454 -30.98 37.74 -32.45
C ILE A 454 -30.35 36.48 -33.03
N GLN A 455 -29.58 36.64 -34.10
CA GLN A 455 -28.69 35.62 -34.62
C GLN A 455 -27.25 36.02 -34.29
N VAL A 456 -26.52 35.14 -33.62
CA VAL A 456 -25.08 35.28 -33.37
C VAL A 456 -24.35 34.40 -34.36
N LYS A 457 -23.35 34.94 -35.06
CA LYS A 457 -22.53 34.23 -36.04
C LYS A 457 -21.08 34.16 -35.58
N LYS A 458 -20.37 33.14 -36.06
CA LYS A 458 -18.94 32.91 -35.78
C LYS A 458 -18.11 34.16 -36.11
N GLY A 459 -17.29 34.62 -35.16
CA GLY A 459 -16.37 35.75 -35.32
C GLY A 459 -17.03 37.13 -35.46
N GLU A 460 -18.36 37.22 -35.55
CA GLU A 460 -19.07 38.48 -35.76
C GLU A 460 -19.55 39.11 -34.44
N THR A 461 -19.67 40.44 -34.43
CA THR A 461 -20.37 41.16 -33.37
C THR A 461 -21.74 41.62 -33.87
N THR A 462 -22.80 41.14 -33.22
CA THR A 462 -24.18 41.55 -33.46
C THR A 462 -24.61 42.56 -32.40
N THR A 463 -24.76 43.82 -32.77
CA THR A 463 -25.20 44.89 -31.85
C THR A 463 -26.69 45.18 -32.01
N LYS A 464 -27.42 45.25 -30.90
CA LYS A 464 -28.82 45.69 -30.84
C LYS A 464 -28.98 46.76 -29.77
N ILE A 465 -29.48 47.93 -30.17
CA ILE A 465 -29.78 49.04 -29.27
C ILE A 465 -31.30 49.21 -29.17
N ILE A 466 -31.83 49.02 -27.97
CA ILE A 466 -33.25 49.08 -27.67
C ILE A 466 -33.55 50.46 -27.12
N ARG A 467 -34.60 51.10 -27.66
CA ARG A 467 -35.04 52.43 -27.25
C ARG A 467 -36.41 52.35 -26.59
N TYR A 468 -36.51 52.84 -25.36
CA TYR A 468 -37.78 52.98 -24.63
C TYR A 468 -38.25 54.44 -24.64
#